data_AF-A0A7S0F4P5-F1
#
_entry.id   AF-A0A7S0F4P5-F1
#
_cell.length_a   1.000
_cell.length_b   1.000
_cell.length_c   1.000
_cell.angle_alpha   90.00
_cell.angle_beta   90.00
_cell.angle_gamma   90.00
#
_symmetry.space_group_name_H-M   'P 1'
#
loop_
_entity.id
_entity.type
_entity.pdbx_description
1 polymer ?
#
loop_
_entity_poly.entity_id
_entity_poly.type
_entity_poly.pdbx_seq_one_letter_code
_entity_poly.pdbx_strand_id
1 'polypeptide(L)'
;VHSSHSDPLVLRMREQVAPLWEEWTAICEQPTQSDKAYAAFLQTLNTAGHLRHSEQGERFLRALCECALTASTAVASEAVAALAASHGGEKPLSFAPLDALSKLVLLMIKFVPAEGANPAEGAKPKAQVQLLQRVLAALMSLLLRDYRSGDFHQRAYFRLFSGWLFDLNAPDPTLDPIQPQVLSAFCAAFHALQPARLPGFAFSWMELVSHRMFMPKLLLTKGQKGWPLMQRLLVGLFKFLHPYLSAAELSPPVRMLYRGALRVLLVLLHDFPEFLCDYHFAFCDVIPPSCIQMRNLILSAFPRNMRLPDPFTPNLKVDLLPEISQPPRILSSYSAALSSNNTLLAELDAFLKSRQPRSFLDQLHLRLLGADGNVRVPLVNALVLHVGTNAIAALQSQPASQAAAGLAHSAPMDVFQQLAGELPAEGRYLFLNAIANQLRYPNNHTHYFSCVLLYLFSEAGTEKVQEQITRVLVERLIVHRPHPWGLLITFIELIKNPRYNFWSKGFTRCAPEIERLFESVARSCMATNTTPSATTPGAVLGLTEDN
;
A
#
# COMPACT_ATOMS: atom_id res chain seq x y z
N VAL A 1 35.90 -18.92 5.24
CA VAL A 1 37.15 -18.19 5.52
C VAL A 1 37.15 -16.88 4.74
N HIS A 2 36.49 -15.86 5.28
CA HIS A 2 36.67 -14.46 4.89
C HIS A 2 36.73 -13.69 6.20
N SER A 3 37.93 -13.62 6.76
CA SER A 3 38.22 -12.73 7.89
C SER A 3 37.94 -11.31 7.43
N SER A 4 36.96 -10.68 8.07
CA SER A 4 36.73 -9.24 7.99
C SER A 4 37.98 -8.54 8.52
N HIS A 5 38.92 -8.21 7.64
CA HIS A 5 39.82 -7.09 7.92
C HIS A 5 38.93 -5.85 7.95
N SER A 6 38.50 -5.45 9.15
CA SER A 6 37.93 -4.13 9.36
C SER A 6 38.94 -3.11 8.85
N ASP A 7 38.48 -2.21 7.97
CA ASP A 7 39.29 -1.11 7.46
C ASP A 7 39.99 -0.41 8.65
N PRO A 8 41.34 -0.33 8.67
CA PRO A 8 42.10 0.27 9.76
C PRO A 8 41.62 1.67 10.15
N LEU A 9 41.07 2.43 9.18
CA LEU A 9 40.52 3.75 9.40
C LEU A 9 39.18 3.70 10.15
N VAL A 10 38.39 2.65 9.96
CA VAL A 10 37.15 2.41 10.72
C VAL A 10 37.46 2.04 12.16
N LEU A 11 38.48 1.22 12.40
CA LEU A 11 38.89 0.84 13.75
C LEU A 11 39.40 2.04 14.55
N ARG A 12 40.30 2.85 13.94
CA ARG A 12 40.79 4.10 14.54
C ARG A 12 39.67 5.09 14.84
N MET A 13 38.68 5.20 13.96
CA MET A 13 37.54 6.08 14.21
C MET A 13 36.69 5.59 15.40
N ARG A 14 36.50 4.28 15.55
CA ARG A 14 35.81 3.74 16.73
C ARG A 14 36.53 4.09 18.03
N GLU A 15 37.86 3.96 18.06
CA GLU A 15 38.69 4.35 19.21
C GLU A 15 38.56 5.84 19.53
N GLN A 16 38.42 6.70 18.51
CA GLN A 16 38.20 8.14 18.70
C GLN A 16 36.78 8.48 19.18
N VAL A 17 35.77 7.73 18.74
CA VAL A 17 34.36 7.98 19.11
C VAL A 17 34.01 7.41 20.49
N ALA A 18 34.65 6.32 20.93
CA ALA A 18 34.40 5.71 22.23
C ALA A 18 34.43 6.71 23.42
N PRO A 19 35.47 7.55 23.61
CA PRO A 19 35.48 8.50 24.73
C PRO A 19 34.39 9.58 24.60
N LEU A 20 34.08 10.02 23.38
CA LEU A 20 32.97 10.97 23.14
C LEU A 20 31.61 10.35 23.47
N TRP A 21 31.45 9.05 23.18
CA TRP A 21 30.25 8.30 23.53
C TRP A 21 30.09 8.17 25.04
N GLU A 22 31.15 7.81 25.75
CA GLU A 22 31.16 7.72 27.23
C GLU A 22 30.83 9.06 27.88
N GLU A 23 31.44 10.15 27.41
CA GLU A 23 31.14 11.51 27.87
C GLU A 23 29.65 11.83 27.64
N TRP A 24 29.11 11.54 26.46
CA TRP A 24 27.70 11.79 26.16
C TRP A 24 26.76 10.99 27.07
N THR A 25 27.05 9.70 27.29
CA THR A 25 26.25 8.86 28.18
C THR A 25 26.29 9.35 29.62
N ALA A 26 27.46 9.78 30.11
CA ALA A 26 27.60 10.37 31.44
C ALA A 26 26.79 11.67 31.57
N ILE A 27 26.77 12.53 30.54
CA ILE A 27 25.92 13.73 30.51
C ILE A 27 24.43 13.34 30.57
N CYS A 28 24.02 12.25 29.90
CA CYS A 28 22.64 11.78 29.92
C CYS A 28 22.20 11.20 31.27
N GLU A 29 23.12 10.59 32.02
CA GLU A 29 22.87 9.96 33.33
C GLU A 29 22.81 10.97 34.48
N GLN A 30 23.28 12.21 34.29
CA GLN A 30 23.23 13.23 35.33
C GLN A 30 21.78 13.54 35.76
N PRO A 31 21.48 13.57 37.08
CA PRO A 31 20.13 13.84 37.59
C PRO A 31 19.57 15.21 37.20
N THR A 32 20.45 16.19 36.99
CA THR A 32 20.11 17.54 36.54
C THR A 32 20.64 17.76 35.13
N GLN A 33 19.79 17.47 34.15
CA GLN A 33 20.12 17.71 32.73
C GLN A 33 20.36 19.21 32.51
N SER A 34 21.56 19.57 32.07
CA SER A 34 21.97 20.97 31.86
C SER A 34 22.11 21.27 30.37
N ASP A 35 21.32 22.21 29.86
CA ASP A 35 21.43 22.70 28.48
C ASP A 35 22.83 23.22 28.16
N LYS A 36 23.57 23.69 29.17
CA LYS A 36 24.97 24.11 29.02
C LYS A 36 25.89 22.94 28.68
N ALA A 37 25.70 21.78 29.31
CA ALA A 37 26.48 20.58 29.03
C ALA A 37 26.21 20.07 27.60
N TYR A 38 24.95 20.10 27.16
CA TYR A 38 24.60 19.77 25.78
C TYR A 38 25.23 20.74 24.78
N ALA A 39 25.16 22.04 25.03
CA ALA A 39 25.76 23.04 24.17
C ALA A 39 27.29 22.88 24.07
N ALA A 40 27.97 22.66 25.19
CA ALA A 40 29.42 22.44 25.22
C ALA A 40 29.82 21.19 24.42
N PHE A 41 29.13 20.07 24.63
CA PHE A 41 29.39 18.83 23.89
C PHE A 41 29.20 19.00 22.37
N LEU A 42 28.12 19.66 21.94
CA LEU A 42 27.87 19.95 20.53
C LEU A 42 28.94 20.88 19.93
N GLN A 43 29.44 21.86 20.69
CA GLN A 43 30.53 22.72 20.24
C GLN A 43 31.83 21.92 20.02
N THR A 44 32.13 20.96 20.89
CA THR A 44 33.27 20.04 20.71
C THR A 44 33.14 19.27 19.39
N LEU A 45 31.96 18.66 19.14
CA LEU A 45 31.72 17.92 17.89
C LEU A 45 31.82 18.80 16.64
N ASN A 46 31.32 20.04 16.72
CA ASN A 46 31.36 20.97 15.61
C ASN A 46 32.78 21.47 15.31
N THR A 47 33.55 21.80 16.35
CA THR A 47 34.95 22.28 16.24
C THR A 47 35.86 21.20 15.67
N ALA A 48 35.63 19.94 16.05
CA ALA A 48 36.32 18.79 15.47
C ALA A 48 35.90 18.48 14.01
N GLY A 49 34.89 19.17 13.47
CA GLY A 49 34.44 19.02 12.10
C GLY A 49 33.58 17.78 11.82
N HIS A 50 33.19 17.03 12.85
CA HIS A 50 32.43 15.78 12.70
C HIS A 50 31.05 15.98 12.06
N LEU A 51 30.43 17.14 12.27
CA LEU A 51 29.11 17.47 11.71
C LEU A 51 29.15 17.88 10.24
N ARG A 52 30.32 18.26 9.71
CA ARG A 52 30.47 18.74 8.32
C ARG A 52 30.30 17.60 7.31
N HIS A 53 29.88 17.92 6.10
CA HIS A 53 29.77 16.95 5.01
C HIS A 53 31.16 16.54 4.51
N SER A 54 31.72 15.50 5.14
CA SER A 54 33.05 14.97 4.86
C SER A 54 33.08 13.46 5.11
N GLU A 55 34.05 12.77 4.49
CA GLU A 55 34.27 11.33 4.72
C GLU A 55 34.55 11.03 6.20
N GLN A 56 35.30 11.90 6.88
CA GLN A 56 35.54 11.79 8.32
C GLN A 56 34.23 11.89 9.12
N GLY A 57 33.35 12.83 8.76
CA GLY A 57 32.04 12.97 9.38
C GLY A 57 31.15 11.74 9.15
N GLU A 58 31.17 11.15 7.96
CA GLU A 58 30.44 9.90 7.69
C GLU A 58 30.93 8.72 8.52
N ARG A 59 32.27 8.57 8.64
CA ARG A 59 32.88 7.54 9.49
C ARG A 59 32.53 7.76 10.97
N PHE A 60 32.54 9.02 11.43
CA PHE A 60 32.12 9.40 12.79
C PHE A 60 30.66 8.98 13.05
N LEU A 61 29.72 9.36 12.18
CA LEU A 61 28.30 9.03 12.36
C LEU A 61 28.06 7.52 12.40
N ARG A 62 28.77 6.75 11.56
CA ARG A 62 28.70 5.29 11.56
C ARG A 62 29.26 4.71 12.86
N ALA A 63 30.44 5.15 13.30
CA ALA A 63 31.04 4.70 14.56
C ALA A 63 30.15 5.04 15.76
N LEU A 64 29.54 6.23 15.78
CA LEU A 64 28.63 6.67 16.83
C LEU A 64 27.38 5.78 16.93
N CYS A 65 26.74 5.48 15.78
CA CYS A 65 25.60 4.55 15.76
C CYS A 65 26.01 3.15 16.22
N GLU A 66 27.20 2.71 15.84
CA GLU A 66 27.73 1.40 16.22
C GLU A 66 28.02 1.30 17.72
N CYS A 67 28.63 2.33 18.34
CA CYS A 67 28.84 2.36 19.78
C CYS A 67 27.52 2.17 20.55
N ALA A 68 26.45 2.87 20.16
CA ALA A 68 25.14 2.73 20.79
C ALA A 68 24.54 1.34 20.59
N LEU A 69 24.65 0.76 19.39
CA LEU A 69 24.17 -0.59 19.08
C LEU A 69 24.94 -1.65 19.88
N THR A 70 26.26 -1.58 19.91
CA THR A 70 27.10 -2.49 20.70
C THR A 70 26.79 -2.38 22.20
N ALA A 71 26.67 -1.15 22.72
CA ALA A 71 26.28 -0.93 24.11
C ALA A 71 24.89 -1.49 24.41
N SER A 72 23.94 -1.41 23.48
CA SER A 72 22.58 -1.94 23.67
C SER A 72 22.54 -3.46 23.83
N THR A 73 23.48 -4.18 23.21
CA THR A 73 23.58 -5.65 23.27
C THR A 73 24.59 -6.14 24.31
N ALA A 74 25.47 -5.27 24.81
CA ALA A 74 26.52 -5.63 25.77
C ALA A 74 25.98 -5.88 27.19
N VAL A 75 24.82 -5.31 27.56
CA VAL A 75 24.26 -5.38 28.93
C VAL A 75 23.49 -6.69 29.19
N ALA A 76 24.02 -7.81 28.72
CA ALA A 76 23.54 -9.14 29.07
C ALA A 76 24.18 -9.56 30.41
N SER A 77 23.60 -9.16 31.54
CA SER A 77 23.91 -9.86 32.80
C SER A 77 23.53 -11.34 32.65
N GLU A 78 24.28 -12.26 33.26
CA GLU A 78 23.98 -13.71 33.24
C GLU A 78 22.53 -14.01 33.65
N ALA A 79 21.96 -13.21 34.57
CA ALA A 79 20.56 -13.31 34.98
C ALA A 79 19.56 -12.94 33.87
N VAL A 80 19.89 -11.93 33.05
CA VAL A 80 19.07 -11.49 31.91
C VAL A 80 19.22 -12.47 30.75
N ALA A 81 20.41 -13.03 30.54
CA ALA A 81 20.63 -14.13 29.58
C ALA A 81 19.87 -15.42 29.98
N ALA A 82 19.80 -15.73 31.27
CA ALA A 82 19.02 -16.87 31.78
C ALA A 82 17.50 -16.67 31.66
N LEU A 83 17.00 -15.44 31.87
CA LEU A 83 15.58 -15.09 31.65
C LEU A 83 15.21 -15.07 30.16
N ALA A 84 16.11 -14.61 29.30
CA ALA A 84 15.97 -14.69 27.84
C ALA A 84 15.86 -16.14 27.36
N ALA A 85 16.67 -17.04 27.92
CA ALA A 85 16.63 -18.47 27.60
C ALA A 85 15.30 -19.14 28.02
N SER A 86 14.61 -18.65 29.06
CA SER A 86 13.30 -19.18 29.47
C SER A 86 12.12 -18.63 28.65
N HIS A 87 12.28 -17.48 27.99
CA HIS A 87 11.29 -16.84 27.12
C HIS A 87 11.64 -16.97 25.62
N GLY A 88 12.04 -18.16 25.18
CA GLY A 88 12.21 -18.47 23.76
C GLY A 88 13.54 -18.02 23.13
N GLY A 89 14.55 -17.65 23.92
CA GLY A 89 15.92 -17.41 23.45
C GLY A 89 16.17 -16.02 22.84
N GLU A 90 15.36 -15.01 23.15
CA GLU A 90 15.59 -13.64 22.66
C GLU A 90 16.84 -13.01 23.31
N LYS A 91 17.82 -12.58 22.50
CA LYS A 91 19.01 -11.88 23.01
C LYS A 91 18.60 -10.62 23.80
N PRO A 92 19.15 -10.40 25.00
CA PRO A 92 18.79 -9.25 25.83
C PRO A 92 19.19 -7.93 25.18
N LEU A 93 18.35 -6.90 25.34
CA LEU A 93 18.53 -5.60 24.70
C LEU A 93 18.23 -4.47 25.69
N SER A 94 19.20 -3.56 25.89
CA SER A 94 19.03 -2.33 26.66
C SER A 94 18.67 -1.16 25.74
N PHE A 95 17.58 -0.46 26.04
CA PHE A 95 17.15 0.71 25.24
C PHE A 95 17.84 2.02 25.63
N ALA A 96 18.44 2.11 26.82
CA ALA A 96 19.04 3.37 27.29
C ALA A 96 20.15 3.91 26.36
N PRO A 97 21.09 3.09 25.85
CA PRO A 97 22.08 3.55 24.86
C PRO A 97 21.42 4.06 23.56
N LEU A 98 20.34 3.42 23.12
CA LEU A 98 19.65 3.80 21.88
C LEU A 98 18.88 5.12 22.05
N ASP A 99 18.28 5.33 23.22
CA ASP A 99 17.58 6.56 23.56
C ASP A 99 18.58 7.73 23.73
N ALA A 100 19.75 7.47 24.33
CA ALA A 100 20.84 8.45 24.43
C ALA A 100 21.34 8.88 23.05
N LEU A 101 21.54 7.94 22.12
CA LEU A 101 21.89 8.27 20.73
C LEU A 101 20.77 9.05 20.05
N SER A 102 19.51 8.67 20.29
CA SER A 102 18.35 9.34 19.70
C SER A 102 18.31 10.83 20.07
N LYS A 103 18.52 11.12 21.35
CA LYS A 103 18.63 12.49 21.88
C LYS A 103 19.81 13.26 21.28
N LEU A 104 20.99 12.62 21.17
CA LEU A 104 22.17 13.27 20.60
C LEU A 104 21.94 13.70 19.15
N VAL A 105 21.43 12.79 18.32
CA VAL A 105 21.14 13.05 16.90
C VAL A 105 20.12 14.18 16.74
N LEU A 106 19.05 14.19 17.56
CA LEU A 106 18.07 15.27 17.55
C LEU A 106 18.73 16.62 17.81
N LEU A 107 19.58 16.71 18.84
CA LEU A 107 20.28 17.94 19.21
C LEU A 107 21.29 18.35 18.13
N MET A 108 22.04 17.40 17.57
CA MET A 108 22.94 17.65 16.43
C MET A 108 22.18 18.26 15.25
N ILE A 109 20.99 17.74 14.91
CA ILE A 109 20.17 18.28 13.81
C ILE A 109 19.59 19.66 14.17
N LYS A 110 19.12 19.89 15.40
CA LYS A 110 18.56 21.19 15.80
C LYS A 110 19.61 22.32 15.78
N PHE A 111 20.85 21.99 16.16
CA PHE A 111 21.92 22.97 16.37
C PHE A 111 23.07 22.88 15.36
N VAL A 112 22.93 22.11 14.27
CA VAL A 112 23.94 22.11 13.18
C VAL A 112 24.11 23.53 12.63
N PRO A 113 25.35 24.05 12.53
CA PRO A 113 25.58 25.36 11.96
C PRO A 113 25.36 25.35 10.45
N ALA A 114 24.97 26.50 9.90
CA ALA A 114 25.03 26.70 8.46
C ALA A 114 26.49 26.93 8.03
N GLU A 115 26.88 26.38 6.89
CA GLU A 115 28.25 26.53 6.37
C GLU A 115 28.49 27.95 5.83
N GLY A 116 29.63 28.55 6.18
CA GLY A 116 30.08 29.87 5.70
C GLY A 116 29.89 31.02 6.70
N ALA A 117 30.68 32.09 6.56
CA ALA A 117 30.64 33.27 7.43
C ALA A 117 29.33 34.08 7.28
N ASN A 118 28.74 34.07 6.08
CA ASN A 118 27.44 34.64 5.76
C ASN A 118 26.59 33.57 5.04
N PRO A 119 25.89 32.70 5.80
CA PRO A 119 25.10 31.63 5.20
C PRO A 119 23.93 32.20 4.40
N ALA A 120 23.72 31.68 3.19
CA ALA A 120 22.58 32.05 2.35
C ALA A 120 21.25 31.70 3.05
N GLU A 121 20.17 32.38 2.66
CA GLU A 121 18.82 32.07 3.12
C GLU A 121 18.50 30.59 2.81
N GLY A 122 18.02 29.85 3.81
CA GLY A 122 17.76 28.40 3.70
C GLY A 122 18.97 27.48 3.88
N ALA A 123 20.18 27.99 4.11
CA ALA A 123 21.37 27.16 4.32
C ALA A 123 21.26 26.28 5.59
N LYS A 124 20.69 26.80 6.68
CA LYS A 124 20.47 26.02 7.91
C LYS A 124 19.48 24.87 7.68
N PRO A 125 18.25 25.08 7.19
CA PRO A 125 17.34 24.00 6.80
C PRO A 125 17.99 22.92 5.92
N LYS A 126 18.81 23.33 4.95
CA LYS A 126 19.55 22.40 4.07
C LYS A 126 20.56 21.55 4.85
N ALA A 127 21.37 22.16 5.71
CA ALA A 127 22.34 21.45 6.56
C ALA A 127 21.65 20.45 7.51
N GLN A 128 20.50 20.82 8.08
CA GLN A 128 19.70 19.93 8.94
C GLN A 128 19.24 18.67 8.21
N VAL A 129 18.66 18.84 7.02
CA VAL A 129 18.18 17.73 6.19
C VAL A 129 19.33 16.85 5.72
N GLN A 130 20.45 17.45 5.32
CA GLN A 130 21.65 16.70 4.90
C GLN A 130 22.24 15.88 6.05
N LEU A 131 22.32 16.44 7.26
CA LEU A 131 22.78 15.70 8.42
C LEU A 131 21.87 14.51 8.74
N LEU A 132 20.55 14.71 8.71
CA LEU A 132 19.58 13.61 8.86
C LEU A 132 19.81 12.51 7.82
N GLN A 133 19.95 12.85 6.54
CA GLN A 133 20.16 11.88 5.46
C GLN A 133 21.44 11.05 5.70
N ARG A 134 22.52 11.67 6.19
CA ARG A 134 23.77 11.00 6.51
C ARG A 134 23.65 10.08 7.72
N VAL A 135 22.92 10.50 8.77
CA VAL A 135 22.63 9.65 9.93
C VAL A 135 21.81 8.42 9.52
N LEU A 136 20.75 8.61 8.72
CA LEU A 136 19.95 7.51 8.19
C LEU A 136 20.80 6.56 7.34
N ALA A 137 21.66 7.08 6.46
CA ALA A 137 22.57 6.28 5.66
C ALA A 137 23.58 5.48 6.52
N ALA A 138 24.11 6.10 7.59
CA ALA A 138 24.99 5.44 8.55
C ALA A 138 24.27 4.27 9.23
N LEU A 139 23.08 4.50 9.79
CA LEU A 139 22.30 3.44 10.44
C LEU A 139 21.90 2.33 9.46
N MET A 140 21.46 2.69 8.25
CA MET A 140 21.11 1.72 7.20
C MET A 140 22.33 0.86 6.81
N SER A 141 23.53 1.45 6.75
CA SER A 141 24.74 0.70 6.42
C SER A 141 25.08 -0.35 7.48
N LEU A 142 24.89 -0.01 8.76
CA LEU A 142 25.06 -0.95 9.88
C LEU A 142 23.99 -2.03 9.86
N LEU A 143 22.73 -1.65 9.63
CA LEU A 143 21.62 -2.59 9.51
C LEU A 143 21.89 -3.64 8.44
N LEU A 144 22.28 -3.20 7.23
CA LEU A 144 22.57 -4.10 6.12
C LEU A 144 23.78 -5.00 6.41
N ARG A 145 24.79 -4.49 7.12
CA ARG A 145 25.96 -5.27 7.53
C ARG A 145 25.56 -6.36 8.53
N ASP A 146 24.86 -5.99 9.60
CA ASP A 146 24.46 -6.89 10.67
C ASP A 146 23.44 -7.94 10.18
N TYR A 147 22.56 -7.56 9.25
CA TYR A 147 21.66 -8.48 8.56
C TYR A 147 22.41 -9.55 7.77
N ARG A 148 23.50 -9.17 7.08
CA ARG A 148 24.34 -10.12 6.33
C ARG A 148 25.20 -11.00 7.23
N SER A 149 25.62 -10.51 8.40
CA SER A 149 26.40 -11.31 9.37
C SER A 149 25.54 -12.27 10.18
N GLY A 150 24.22 -12.06 10.23
CA GLY A 150 23.28 -12.84 11.05
C GLY A 150 23.17 -12.34 12.50
N ASP A 151 23.89 -11.29 12.89
CA ASP A 151 23.81 -10.69 14.23
C ASP A 151 22.80 -9.54 14.32
N PHE A 152 21.70 -9.70 13.60
CA PHE A 152 20.72 -8.65 13.38
C PHE A 152 19.63 -8.61 14.46
N HIS A 153 19.47 -7.43 15.09
CA HIS A 153 18.46 -7.17 16.11
C HIS A 153 17.45 -6.12 15.64
N GLN A 154 16.35 -6.55 15.00
CA GLN A 154 15.35 -5.62 14.44
C GLN A 154 14.85 -4.57 15.45
N ARG A 155 14.70 -4.95 16.73
CA ARG A 155 14.20 -4.07 17.82
C ARG A 155 15.12 -2.88 18.08
N ALA A 156 16.44 -3.05 17.96
CA ALA A 156 17.41 -1.97 18.18
C ALA A 156 17.30 -0.90 17.08
N TYR A 157 17.30 -1.36 15.82
CA TYR A 157 17.11 -0.50 14.65
C TYR A 157 15.74 0.18 14.64
N PHE A 158 14.69 -0.56 14.98
CA PHE A 158 13.34 -0.01 15.14
C PHE A 158 13.30 1.12 16.16
N ARG A 159 13.91 0.91 17.35
CA ARG A 159 13.93 1.93 18.41
C ARG A 159 14.54 3.24 17.94
N LEU A 160 15.67 3.18 17.24
CA LEU A 160 16.35 4.37 16.70
C LEU A 160 15.51 5.06 15.61
N PHE A 161 15.03 4.32 14.61
CA PHE A 161 14.18 4.92 13.57
C PHE A 161 12.91 5.53 14.15
N SER A 162 12.23 4.82 15.07
CA SER A 162 10.99 5.27 15.69
C SER A 162 11.21 6.49 16.58
N GLY A 163 12.28 6.49 17.38
CA GLY A 163 12.67 7.63 18.22
C GLY A 163 12.93 8.88 17.40
N TRP A 164 13.81 8.80 16.40
CA TRP A 164 14.07 9.94 15.50
C TRP A 164 12.82 10.39 14.75
N LEU A 165 11.99 9.45 14.32
CA LEU A 165 10.77 9.79 13.60
C LEU A 165 9.74 10.48 14.50
N PHE A 166 9.66 10.11 15.78
CA PHE A 166 8.83 10.79 16.76
C PHE A 166 9.37 12.21 17.05
N ASP A 167 10.64 12.32 17.42
CA ASP A 167 11.24 13.58 17.87
C ASP A 167 11.34 14.62 16.75
N LEU A 168 11.77 14.21 15.54
CA LEU A 168 11.94 15.13 14.42
C LEU A 168 10.63 15.60 13.79
N ASN A 169 9.51 14.93 14.10
CA ASN A 169 8.18 15.31 13.62
C ASN A 169 7.28 15.86 14.73
N ALA A 170 7.77 15.95 15.97
CA ALA A 170 7.08 16.66 17.03
C ALA A 170 6.99 18.16 16.70
N PRO A 171 5.96 18.89 17.21
CA PRO A 171 5.87 20.34 17.00
C PRO A 171 7.10 21.06 17.54
N ASP A 172 7.85 21.74 16.66
CA ASP A 172 9.06 22.46 17.00
C ASP A 172 9.33 23.56 15.97
N PRO A 173 9.36 24.86 16.35
CA PRO A 173 9.58 25.96 15.40
C PRO A 173 10.88 25.85 14.58
N THR A 174 11.89 25.14 15.09
CA THR A 174 13.17 24.92 14.40
C THR A 174 13.07 23.84 13.33
N LEU A 175 12.17 22.87 13.48
CA LEU A 175 12.04 21.70 12.62
C LEU A 175 10.80 21.76 11.70
N ASP A 176 9.77 22.51 12.07
CA ASP A 176 8.55 22.68 11.30
C ASP A 176 8.81 23.06 9.82
N PRO A 177 9.76 23.97 9.48
CA PRO A 177 10.04 24.34 8.10
C PRO A 177 10.62 23.19 7.24
N ILE A 178 11.27 22.20 7.87
CA ILE A 178 11.92 21.08 7.19
C ILE A 178 11.13 19.77 7.27
N GLN A 179 9.99 19.75 7.96
CA GLN A 179 9.21 18.54 8.19
C GLN A 179 8.87 17.76 6.90
N PRO A 180 8.47 18.38 5.78
CA PRO A 180 8.23 17.64 4.53
C PRO A 180 9.49 16.92 4.01
N GLN A 181 10.66 17.54 4.13
CA GLN A 181 11.95 16.99 3.72
C GLN A 181 12.41 15.88 4.68
N VAL A 182 12.14 16.02 5.98
CA VAL A 182 12.36 14.97 6.99
C VAL A 182 11.53 13.73 6.64
N LEU A 183 10.22 13.89 6.43
CA LEU A 183 9.33 12.80 6.03
C LEU A 183 9.78 12.14 4.71
N SER A 184 10.22 12.94 3.73
CA SER A 184 10.76 12.41 2.47
C SER A 184 12.06 11.62 2.67
N ALA A 185 12.94 12.04 3.58
CA ALA A 185 14.19 11.33 3.90
C ALA A 185 13.90 9.97 4.55
N PHE A 186 12.97 9.93 5.52
CA PHE A 186 12.51 8.66 6.11
C PHE A 186 11.84 7.75 5.07
N CYS A 187 11.00 8.30 4.19
CA CYS A 187 10.40 7.51 3.12
C CYS A 187 11.45 6.88 2.19
N ALA A 188 12.49 7.64 1.81
CA ALA A 188 13.59 7.11 1.00
C ALA A 188 14.34 5.99 1.73
N ALA A 189 14.63 6.15 3.03
CA ALA A 189 15.24 5.13 3.86
C ALA A 189 14.38 3.87 3.94
N PHE A 190 13.08 4.00 4.27
CA PHE A 190 12.17 2.86 4.36
C PHE A 190 11.97 2.17 3.02
N HIS A 191 11.89 2.90 1.92
CA HIS A 191 11.81 2.26 0.61
C HIS A 191 13.08 1.43 0.30
N ALA A 192 14.26 1.95 0.66
CA ALA A 192 15.50 1.20 0.51
C ALA A 192 15.60 -0.02 1.45
N LEU A 193 14.95 0.02 2.60
CA LEU A 193 14.87 -1.08 3.57
C LEU A 193 13.62 -1.99 3.39
N GLN A 194 12.94 -1.92 2.26
CA GLN A 194 11.68 -2.65 2.03
C GLN A 194 11.82 -4.16 2.29
N PRO A 195 10.73 -4.85 2.71
CA PRO A 195 10.76 -6.27 3.08
C PRO A 195 11.30 -7.20 1.99
N ALA A 196 11.08 -6.87 0.71
CA ALA A 196 11.66 -7.63 -0.41
C ALA A 196 13.20 -7.67 -0.41
N ARG A 197 13.86 -6.70 0.21
CA ARG A 197 15.32 -6.66 0.39
C ARG A 197 15.76 -7.22 1.74
N LEU A 198 14.96 -7.01 2.78
CA LEU A 198 15.25 -7.39 4.16
C LEU A 198 14.06 -8.08 4.82
N PRO A 199 13.76 -9.34 4.46
CA PRO A 199 12.60 -10.05 5.01
C PRO A 199 12.57 -10.10 6.54
N GLY A 200 13.72 -10.27 7.20
CA GLY A 200 13.80 -10.30 8.67
C GLY A 200 13.51 -8.96 9.36
N PHE A 201 13.42 -7.85 8.62
CA PHE A 201 13.03 -6.54 9.14
C PHE A 201 11.55 -6.20 8.83
N ALA A 202 10.78 -7.11 8.20
CA ALA A 202 9.44 -6.81 7.70
C ALA A 202 8.45 -6.30 8.76
N PHE A 203 8.51 -6.83 9.98
CA PHE A 203 7.63 -6.42 11.08
C PHE A 203 7.93 -4.99 11.54
N SER A 204 9.18 -4.73 11.96
CA SER A 204 9.63 -3.38 12.33
C SER A 204 9.44 -2.38 11.19
N TRP A 205 9.69 -2.78 9.94
CA TRP A 205 9.47 -1.94 8.78
C TRP A 205 8.00 -1.53 8.63
N MET A 206 7.07 -2.48 8.76
CA MET A 206 5.65 -2.19 8.64
C MET A 206 5.18 -1.26 9.77
N GLU A 207 5.63 -1.48 11.00
CA GLU A 207 5.33 -0.60 12.12
C GLU A 207 5.83 0.83 11.89
N LEU A 208 7.04 1.01 11.33
CA LEU A 208 7.59 2.32 10.99
C LEU A 208 6.80 3.01 9.87
N VAL A 209 6.46 2.27 8.81
CA VAL A 209 5.67 2.81 7.69
C VAL A 209 4.26 3.19 8.12
N SER A 210 3.66 2.48 9.07
CA SER A 210 2.34 2.80 9.62
C SER A 210 2.38 3.71 10.86
N HIS A 211 3.55 4.23 11.24
CA HIS A 211 3.71 4.95 12.50
C HIS A 211 2.90 6.25 12.52
N ARG A 212 2.31 6.59 13.68
CA ARG A 212 1.43 7.78 13.86
C ARG A 212 2.11 9.12 13.55
N MET A 213 3.43 9.20 13.70
CA MET A 213 4.22 10.39 13.36
C MET A 213 4.76 10.38 11.93
N PHE A 214 4.45 9.33 11.15
CA PHE A 214 4.90 9.17 9.77
C PHE A 214 3.72 9.18 8.79
N MET A 215 2.88 8.14 8.84
CA MET A 215 1.86 7.92 7.82
C MET A 215 0.84 9.07 7.75
N PRO A 216 0.20 9.50 8.86
CA PRO A 216 -0.72 10.64 8.82
C PRO A 216 -0.05 11.93 8.35
N LYS A 217 1.15 12.25 8.88
CA LYS A 217 1.87 13.48 8.52
C LYS A 217 2.30 13.52 7.05
N LEU A 218 2.73 12.38 6.52
CA LEU A 218 3.07 12.24 5.10
C LEU A 218 1.81 12.41 4.22
N LEU A 219 0.68 11.78 4.59
CA LEU A 219 -0.57 11.90 3.85
C LEU A 219 -1.21 13.29 3.94
N LEU A 220 -0.99 14.02 5.03
CA LEU A 220 -1.46 15.39 5.24
C LEU A 220 -0.52 16.46 4.67
N THR A 221 0.59 16.07 4.05
CA THR A 221 1.51 17.03 3.43
C THR A 221 0.80 17.84 2.34
N LYS A 222 0.95 19.17 2.39
CA LYS A 222 0.26 20.12 1.49
C LYS A 222 0.40 19.73 0.03
N GLY A 223 -0.71 19.85 -0.72
CA GLY A 223 -0.77 19.51 -2.14
C GLY A 223 -0.58 18.02 -2.42
N GLN A 224 -0.87 17.14 -1.45
CA GLN A 224 -0.79 15.67 -1.60
C GLN A 224 0.60 15.17 -2.00
N LYS A 225 1.66 15.96 -1.76
CA LYS A 225 3.04 15.63 -2.18
C LYS A 225 3.59 14.37 -1.51
N GLY A 226 3.08 14.00 -0.34
CA GLY A 226 3.44 12.75 0.33
C GLY A 226 2.70 11.51 -0.15
N TRP A 227 1.64 11.67 -0.96
CA TRP A 227 0.85 10.52 -1.42
C TRP A 227 1.63 9.56 -2.32
N PRO A 228 2.37 10.01 -3.37
CA PRO A 228 3.17 9.10 -4.19
C PRO A 228 4.22 8.33 -3.37
N LEU A 229 4.76 8.99 -2.33
CA LEU A 229 5.74 8.40 -1.42
C LEU A 229 5.11 7.27 -0.58
N MET A 230 3.95 7.52 0.05
CA MET A 230 3.23 6.49 0.80
C MET A 230 2.76 5.35 -0.11
N GLN A 231 2.25 5.67 -1.29
CA GLN A 231 1.82 4.66 -2.27
C GLN A 231 2.97 3.72 -2.65
N ARG A 232 4.17 4.25 -2.88
CA ARG A 232 5.35 3.44 -3.21
C ARG A 232 5.72 2.45 -2.09
N LEU A 233 5.60 2.87 -0.82
CA LEU A 233 5.86 2.00 0.33
C LEU A 233 4.81 0.88 0.41
N LEU A 234 3.51 1.21 0.32
CA LEU A 234 2.43 0.22 0.36
C LEU A 234 2.50 -0.77 -0.80
N VAL A 235 2.84 -0.31 -2.00
CA VAL A 235 3.11 -1.22 -3.13
C VAL A 235 4.28 -2.15 -2.84
N GLY A 236 5.35 -1.66 -2.19
CA GLY A 236 6.46 -2.49 -1.73
C GLY A 236 6.01 -3.59 -0.76
N LEU A 237 5.13 -3.25 0.20
CA LEU A 237 4.54 -4.22 1.14
C LEU A 237 3.69 -5.27 0.41
N PHE A 238 2.77 -4.84 -0.46
CA PHE A 238 1.88 -5.76 -1.16
C PHE A 238 2.62 -6.67 -2.14
N LYS A 239 3.63 -6.16 -2.85
CA LYS A 239 4.52 -6.98 -3.68
C LYS A 239 5.28 -8.02 -2.87
N PHE A 240 5.73 -7.68 -1.66
CA PHE A 240 6.38 -8.64 -0.77
C PHE A 240 5.43 -9.75 -0.31
N LEU A 241 4.17 -9.40 0.02
CA LEU A 241 3.16 -10.37 0.44
C LEU A 241 2.62 -11.22 -0.72
N HIS A 242 2.62 -10.68 -1.95
CA HIS A 242 2.02 -11.29 -3.14
C HIS A 242 2.31 -12.79 -3.35
N PRO A 243 3.57 -13.29 -3.33
CA PRO A 243 3.83 -14.71 -3.58
C PRO A 243 3.18 -15.61 -2.53
N TYR A 244 3.29 -15.26 -1.25
CA TYR A 244 2.70 -16.03 -0.15
C TYR A 244 1.17 -16.05 -0.22
N LEU A 245 0.57 -14.90 -0.54
CA LEU A 245 -0.88 -14.74 -0.64
C LEU A 245 -1.45 -15.46 -1.87
N SER A 246 -0.72 -15.47 -3.00
CA SER A 246 -1.13 -16.16 -4.22
C SER A 246 -1.07 -17.67 -4.07
N ALA A 247 -0.03 -18.18 -3.38
CA ALA A 247 0.15 -19.60 -3.10
C ALA A 247 -0.71 -20.11 -1.92
N ALA A 248 -1.41 -19.23 -1.22
CA ALA A 248 -2.11 -19.52 0.04
C ALA A 248 -1.20 -20.12 1.16
N GLU A 249 0.10 -19.82 1.12
CA GLU A 249 1.09 -20.29 2.09
C GLU A 249 1.20 -19.33 3.30
N LEU A 250 0.22 -19.41 4.20
CA LEU A 250 0.10 -18.52 5.36
C LEU A 250 0.71 -19.10 6.63
N SER A 251 2.04 -19.22 6.67
CA SER A 251 2.78 -19.52 7.90
C SER A 251 2.43 -18.51 9.02
N PRO A 252 2.59 -18.85 10.31
CA PRO A 252 2.21 -17.95 11.40
C PRO A 252 2.79 -16.52 11.28
N PRO A 253 4.07 -16.31 10.90
CA PRO A 253 4.61 -14.98 10.66
C PRO A 253 3.93 -14.24 9.48
N VAL A 254 3.69 -14.93 8.36
CA VAL A 254 3.02 -14.33 7.20
C VAL A 254 1.58 -13.94 7.53
N ARG A 255 0.86 -14.79 8.28
CA ARG A 255 -0.50 -14.51 8.77
C ARG A 255 -0.51 -13.27 9.66
N MET A 256 0.48 -13.12 10.54
CA MET A 256 0.62 -11.94 11.39
C MET A 256 0.88 -10.68 10.57
N LEU A 257 1.78 -10.75 9.59
CA LEU A 257 2.06 -9.64 8.68
C LEU A 257 0.84 -9.25 7.84
N TYR A 258 0.09 -10.22 7.33
CA TYR A 258 -1.17 -10.01 6.61
C TYR A 258 -2.22 -9.31 7.49
N ARG A 259 -2.39 -9.74 8.74
CA ARG A 259 -3.28 -9.06 9.71
C ARG A 259 -2.82 -7.62 9.97
N GLY A 260 -1.53 -7.37 10.04
CA GLY A 260 -0.97 -6.02 10.12
C GLY A 260 -1.30 -5.17 8.89
N ALA A 261 -1.12 -5.70 7.69
CA ALA A 261 -1.47 -5.02 6.44
C ALA A 261 -2.96 -4.67 6.36
N LEU A 262 -3.85 -5.56 6.82
CA LEU A 262 -5.28 -5.28 6.94
C LEU A 262 -5.57 -4.13 7.91
N ARG A 263 -4.90 -4.07 9.06
CA ARG A 263 -5.05 -2.96 10.02
C ARG A 263 -4.60 -1.63 9.42
N VAL A 264 -3.49 -1.62 8.69
CA VAL A 264 -3.02 -0.41 7.98
C VAL A 264 -4.06 0.03 6.95
N LEU A 265 -4.60 -0.89 6.13
CA LEU A 265 -5.66 -0.60 5.18
C LEU A 265 -6.95 -0.09 5.84
N LEU A 266 -7.33 -0.62 7.00
CA LEU A 266 -8.50 -0.15 7.77
C LEU A 266 -8.32 1.29 8.25
N VAL A 267 -7.15 1.63 8.80
CA VAL A 267 -6.84 3.01 9.20
C VAL A 267 -6.86 3.94 7.99
N LEU A 268 -6.25 3.53 6.88
CA LEU A 268 -6.28 4.32 5.64
C LEU A 268 -7.70 4.51 5.10
N LEU A 269 -8.53 3.48 5.15
CA LEU A 269 -9.93 3.56 4.71
C LEU A 269 -10.72 4.55 5.58
N HIS A 270 -10.51 4.54 6.89
CA HIS A 270 -11.23 5.43 7.80
C HIS A 270 -10.74 6.88 7.71
N ASP A 271 -9.42 7.11 7.80
CA ASP A 271 -8.84 8.44 7.97
C ASP A 271 -8.50 9.13 6.63
N PHE A 272 -8.15 8.34 5.61
CA PHE A 272 -7.64 8.80 4.32
C PHE A 272 -8.28 8.08 3.11
N PRO A 273 -9.62 7.96 3.03
CA PRO A 273 -10.27 7.19 1.97
C PRO A 273 -9.95 7.72 0.57
N GLU A 274 -9.76 9.04 0.39
CA GLU A 274 -9.42 9.63 -0.91
C GLU A 274 -8.06 9.13 -1.44
N PHE A 275 -7.10 8.84 -0.54
CA PHE A 275 -5.82 8.27 -0.93
C PHE A 275 -5.98 6.85 -1.49
N LEU A 276 -6.82 6.02 -0.84
CA LEU A 276 -7.15 4.69 -1.38
C LEU A 276 -7.93 4.79 -2.69
N CYS A 277 -8.84 5.77 -2.82
CA CYS A 277 -9.59 6.01 -4.05
C CYS A 277 -8.69 6.30 -5.25
N ASP A 278 -7.77 7.25 -5.07
CA ASP A 278 -6.94 7.79 -6.15
C ASP A 278 -5.86 6.78 -6.61
N TYR A 279 -5.41 5.89 -5.70
CA TYR A 279 -4.41 4.85 -5.98
C TYR A 279 -4.97 3.42 -6.04
N HIS A 280 -6.30 3.25 -6.05
CA HIS A 280 -6.93 1.91 -6.06
C HIS A 280 -6.37 1.01 -7.17
N PHE A 281 -6.14 1.56 -8.37
CA PHE A 281 -5.63 0.84 -9.52
C PHE A 281 -4.24 0.24 -9.24
N ALA A 282 -3.30 1.05 -8.77
CA ALA A 282 -1.95 0.58 -8.44
C ALA A 282 -1.92 -0.46 -7.32
N PHE A 283 -2.83 -0.36 -6.34
CA PHE A 283 -2.91 -1.34 -5.26
C PHE A 283 -3.54 -2.66 -5.73
N CYS A 284 -4.63 -2.60 -6.50
CA CYS A 284 -5.26 -3.79 -7.07
C CYS A 284 -4.38 -4.52 -8.10
N ASP A 285 -3.43 -3.83 -8.73
CA ASP A 285 -2.44 -4.45 -9.64
C ASP A 285 -1.43 -5.35 -8.93
N VAL A 286 -1.17 -5.12 -7.64
CA VAL A 286 -0.15 -5.86 -6.88
C VAL A 286 -0.73 -6.80 -5.82
N ILE A 287 -2.01 -6.62 -5.46
CA ILE A 287 -2.72 -7.52 -4.54
C ILE A 287 -3.34 -8.68 -5.34
N PRO A 288 -3.06 -9.94 -4.99
CA PRO A 288 -3.61 -11.10 -5.70
C PRO A 288 -5.15 -11.07 -5.77
N PRO A 289 -5.76 -11.57 -6.85
CA PRO A 289 -7.21 -11.56 -6.99
C PRO A 289 -7.94 -12.30 -5.87
N SER A 290 -7.32 -13.36 -5.33
CA SER A 290 -7.80 -14.17 -4.20
C SER A 290 -7.86 -13.40 -2.87
N CYS A 291 -7.16 -12.28 -2.73
CA CYS A 291 -7.16 -11.46 -1.52
C CYS A 291 -8.36 -10.51 -1.47
N ILE A 292 -9.56 -11.09 -1.52
CA ILE A 292 -10.83 -10.38 -1.64
C ILE A 292 -10.98 -9.31 -0.56
N GLN A 293 -10.73 -9.63 0.72
CA GLN A 293 -10.89 -8.67 1.82
C GLN A 293 -9.99 -7.44 1.66
N MET A 294 -8.72 -7.63 1.29
CA MET A 294 -7.79 -6.51 1.09
C MET A 294 -8.25 -5.62 -0.06
N ARG A 295 -8.68 -6.23 -1.17
CA ARG A 295 -9.18 -5.49 -2.34
C ARG A 295 -10.48 -4.76 -2.00
N ASN A 296 -11.40 -5.39 -1.27
CA ASN A 296 -12.63 -4.75 -0.83
C ASN A 296 -12.38 -3.54 0.05
N LEU A 297 -11.40 -3.56 0.97
CA LEU A 297 -11.05 -2.38 1.77
C LEU A 297 -10.65 -1.19 0.89
N ILE A 298 -9.87 -1.43 -0.17
CA ILE A 298 -9.45 -0.40 -1.12
C ILE A 298 -10.61 0.06 -2.00
N LEU A 299 -11.36 -0.89 -2.56
CA LEU A 299 -12.44 -0.63 -3.54
C LEU A 299 -13.70 -0.04 -2.90
N SER A 300 -13.86 -0.19 -1.58
CA SER A 300 -14.95 0.43 -0.81
C SER A 300 -14.63 1.85 -0.37
N ALA A 301 -13.40 2.34 -0.58
CA ALA A 301 -13.07 3.73 -0.30
C ALA A 301 -13.82 4.67 -1.25
N PHE A 302 -14.30 5.80 -0.73
CA PHE A 302 -14.99 6.84 -1.49
C PHE A 302 -14.71 8.24 -0.89
N PRO A 303 -14.86 9.33 -1.67
CA PRO A 303 -14.63 10.69 -1.17
C PRO A 303 -15.53 11.05 0.03
N ARG A 304 -14.98 11.59 1.12
CA ARG A 304 -15.75 11.86 2.36
C ARG A 304 -16.90 12.85 2.19
N ASN A 305 -16.81 13.73 1.20
CA ASN A 305 -17.85 14.70 0.89
C ASN A 305 -19.01 14.11 0.08
N MET A 306 -18.92 12.87 -0.36
CA MET A 306 -19.98 12.16 -1.08
C MET A 306 -20.93 11.47 -0.09
N ARG A 307 -22.24 11.58 -0.35
CA ARG A 307 -23.26 10.79 0.34
C ARG A 307 -23.65 9.62 -0.54
N LEU A 308 -23.34 8.41 -0.10
CA LEU A 308 -23.72 7.21 -0.84
C LEU A 308 -25.22 6.95 -0.68
N PRO A 309 -25.99 6.84 -1.78
CA PRO A 309 -27.35 6.31 -1.72
C PRO A 309 -27.33 4.90 -1.17
N ASP A 310 -28.28 4.54 -0.30
CA ASP A 310 -28.39 3.16 0.18
C ASP A 310 -28.75 2.23 -1.01
N PRO A 311 -27.88 1.25 -1.36
CA PRO A 311 -28.16 0.28 -2.43
C PRO A 311 -29.47 -0.49 -2.24
N PHE A 312 -29.99 -0.56 -1.02
CA PHE A 312 -31.21 -1.29 -0.69
C PHE A 312 -32.48 -0.45 -0.77
N THR A 313 -32.36 0.83 -1.10
CA THR A 313 -33.51 1.71 -1.34
C THR A 313 -34.40 1.13 -2.45
N PRO A 314 -35.68 0.82 -2.18
CA PRO A 314 -36.59 0.32 -3.20
C PRO A 314 -36.69 1.27 -4.39
N ASN A 315 -36.59 0.73 -5.60
CA ASN A 315 -36.66 1.50 -6.85
C ASN A 315 -35.62 2.64 -6.96
N LEU A 316 -34.41 2.43 -6.40
CA LEU A 316 -33.29 3.36 -6.58
C LEU A 316 -33.01 3.55 -8.08
N LYS A 317 -33.20 4.78 -8.57
CA LYS A 317 -32.94 5.15 -9.96
C LYS A 317 -31.49 5.59 -10.12
N VAL A 318 -30.59 4.61 -10.29
CA VAL A 318 -29.14 4.86 -10.44
C VAL A 318 -28.85 5.81 -11.60
N ASP A 319 -29.57 5.69 -12.72
CA ASP A 319 -29.40 6.55 -13.91
C ASP A 319 -29.72 8.03 -13.69
N LEU A 320 -30.36 8.38 -12.55
CA LEU A 320 -30.68 9.77 -12.20
C LEU A 320 -29.66 10.40 -11.24
N LEU A 321 -28.68 9.63 -10.77
CA LEU A 321 -27.65 10.14 -9.87
C LEU A 321 -26.69 11.05 -10.64
N PRO A 322 -26.50 12.33 -10.27
CA PRO A 322 -25.63 13.24 -11.00
C PRO A 322 -24.18 12.76 -11.05
N GLU A 323 -23.73 12.04 -10.02
CA GLU A 323 -22.37 11.54 -9.87
C GLU A 323 -21.97 10.55 -10.98
N ILE A 324 -22.92 9.82 -11.58
CA ILE A 324 -22.62 8.83 -12.63
C ILE A 324 -22.12 9.48 -13.93
N SER A 325 -22.24 10.80 -14.06
CA SER A 325 -21.68 11.55 -15.19
C SER A 325 -20.21 11.92 -14.98
N GLN A 326 -19.72 11.85 -13.73
CA GLN A 326 -18.42 12.39 -13.34
C GLN A 326 -17.33 11.31 -13.31
N PRO A 327 -16.13 11.58 -13.85
CA PRO A 327 -15.02 10.65 -13.78
C PRO A 327 -14.43 10.55 -12.38
N PRO A 328 -14.08 9.33 -11.91
CA PRO A 328 -13.28 9.22 -10.70
C PRO A 328 -11.86 9.70 -10.98
N ARG A 329 -11.19 10.23 -9.95
CA ARG A 329 -9.76 10.57 -10.04
C ARG A 329 -8.92 9.29 -9.94
N ILE A 330 -7.94 9.16 -10.84
CA ILE A 330 -6.96 8.06 -10.83
C ILE A 330 -5.57 8.68 -10.97
N LEU A 331 -4.76 8.55 -9.92
CA LEU A 331 -3.40 9.11 -9.87
C LEU A 331 -2.31 8.12 -10.32
N SER A 332 -2.69 6.86 -10.50
CA SER A 332 -1.80 5.83 -11.03
C SER A 332 -1.76 5.91 -12.56
N SER A 333 -0.58 5.73 -13.15
CA SER A 333 -0.44 5.62 -14.61
C SER A 333 -0.98 4.28 -15.11
N TYR A 334 -2.30 4.15 -15.18
CA TYR A 334 -2.96 2.88 -15.52
C TYR A 334 -2.63 2.37 -16.93
N SER A 335 -2.25 3.25 -17.85
CA SER A 335 -1.81 2.88 -19.20
C SER A 335 -0.36 2.37 -19.26
N ALA A 336 0.41 2.43 -18.18
CA ALA A 336 1.84 2.10 -18.21
C ALA A 336 2.12 0.66 -18.70
N ALA A 337 1.29 -0.31 -18.30
CA ALA A 337 1.43 -1.70 -18.74
C ALA A 337 1.15 -1.88 -20.24
N LEU A 338 0.20 -1.10 -20.81
CA LEU A 338 -0.10 -1.07 -22.24
C LEU A 338 1.03 -0.39 -23.02
N SER A 339 1.49 0.78 -22.56
CA SER A 339 2.56 1.54 -23.21
C SER A 339 3.90 0.78 -23.22
N SER A 340 4.14 -0.05 -22.21
CA SER A 340 5.33 -0.93 -22.16
C SER A 340 5.24 -2.10 -23.15
N ASN A 341 4.06 -2.35 -23.73
CA ASN A 341 3.84 -3.43 -24.68
C ASN A 341 3.86 -2.91 -26.13
N ASN A 342 5.06 -2.51 -26.59
CA ASN A 342 5.40 -2.10 -27.95
C ASN A 342 4.22 -1.48 -28.75
N THR A 343 3.51 -2.28 -29.54
CA THR A 343 2.47 -1.83 -30.47
C THR A 343 1.03 -1.98 -29.95
N LEU A 344 0.81 -2.67 -28.83
CA LEU A 344 -0.54 -3.05 -28.38
C LEU A 344 -1.43 -1.85 -28.12
N LEU A 345 -0.91 -0.81 -27.46
CA LEU A 345 -1.67 0.40 -27.19
C LEU A 345 -2.09 1.11 -28.49
N ALA A 346 -1.16 1.28 -29.42
CA ALA A 346 -1.42 1.97 -30.69
C ALA A 346 -2.41 1.19 -31.57
N GLU A 347 -2.28 -0.13 -31.64
CA GLU A 347 -3.22 -1.00 -32.37
C GLU A 347 -4.59 -1.04 -31.71
N LEU A 348 -4.65 -1.06 -30.38
CA LEU A 348 -5.91 -0.96 -29.62
C LEU A 348 -6.61 0.38 -29.92
N ASP A 349 -5.90 1.49 -29.86
CA ASP A 349 -6.45 2.82 -30.17
C ASP A 349 -6.93 2.92 -31.63
N ALA A 350 -6.19 2.33 -32.57
CA ALA A 350 -6.59 2.25 -33.97
C ALA A 350 -7.86 1.42 -34.15
N PHE A 351 -7.96 0.28 -33.46
CA PHE A 351 -9.15 -0.57 -33.47
C PHE A 351 -10.35 0.13 -32.84
N LEU A 352 -10.20 0.80 -31.70
CA LEU A 352 -11.29 1.51 -31.03
C LEU A 352 -11.86 2.65 -31.89
N LYS A 353 -11.04 3.28 -32.74
CA LYS A 353 -11.47 4.35 -33.65
C LYS A 353 -12.09 3.84 -34.95
N SER A 354 -11.48 2.82 -35.57
CA SER A 354 -11.83 2.38 -36.93
C SER A 354 -12.64 1.08 -36.98
N ARG A 355 -12.74 0.36 -35.84
CA ARG A 355 -13.29 -1.00 -35.74
C ARG A 355 -12.58 -2.01 -36.66
N GLN A 356 -11.35 -1.70 -37.08
CA GLN A 356 -10.53 -2.49 -37.99
C GLN A 356 -9.06 -2.49 -37.54
N PRO A 357 -8.26 -3.50 -37.93
CA PRO A 357 -8.67 -4.75 -38.58
C PRO A 357 -9.30 -5.72 -37.56
N ARG A 358 -10.25 -6.57 -38.00
CA ARG A 358 -10.84 -7.61 -37.13
C ARG A 358 -9.81 -8.59 -36.56
N SER A 359 -8.73 -8.86 -37.30
CA SER A 359 -7.63 -9.74 -36.88
C SER A 359 -6.96 -9.32 -35.58
N PHE A 360 -7.01 -8.02 -35.23
CA PHE A 360 -6.53 -7.53 -33.94
C PHE A 360 -7.29 -8.17 -32.77
N LEU A 361 -8.62 -8.24 -32.85
CA LEU A 361 -9.45 -8.86 -31.82
C LEU A 361 -9.21 -10.36 -31.73
N ASP A 362 -9.10 -11.03 -32.86
CA ASP A 362 -8.90 -12.48 -32.91
C ASP A 362 -7.60 -12.87 -32.19
N GLN A 363 -6.55 -12.03 -32.30
CA GLN A 363 -5.25 -12.27 -31.66
C GLN A 363 -5.11 -11.66 -30.26
N LEU A 364 -6.06 -10.84 -29.81
CA LEU A 364 -5.92 -10.06 -28.59
C LEU A 364 -5.69 -10.93 -27.35
N HIS A 365 -6.41 -12.05 -27.23
CA HIS A 365 -6.29 -12.96 -26.10
C HIS A 365 -4.86 -13.52 -25.94
N LEU A 366 -4.18 -13.85 -27.04
CA LEU A 366 -2.80 -14.33 -27.05
C LEU A 366 -1.83 -13.24 -26.59
N ARG A 367 -2.09 -11.98 -26.97
CA ARG A 367 -1.24 -10.85 -26.60
C ARG A 367 -1.32 -10.49 -25.12
N LEU A 368 -2.33 -10.96 -24.41
CA LEU A 368 -2.47 -10.78 -22.95
C LEU A 368 -1.66 -11.81 -22.15
N LEU A 369 -1.11 -12.83 -22.80
CA LEU A 369 -0.29 -13.85 -22.14
C LEU A 369 1.18 -13.41 -21.99
N GLY A 370 1.87 -13.99 -21.02
CA GLY A 370 3.31 -13.92 -20.82
C GLY A 370 4.05 -15.04 -21.56
N ALA A 371 5.38 -15.02 -21.51
CA ALA A 371 6.20 -16.07 -22.13
C ALA A 371 6.01 -17.46 -21.50
N ASP A 372 5.55 -17.49 -20.26
CA ASP A 372 5.17 -18.67 -19.48
C ASP A 372 3.75 -19.16 -19.78
N GLY A 373 3.01 -18.48 -20.67
CA GLY A 373 1.61 -18.78 -20.98
C GLY A 373 0.60 -18.24 -19.97
N ASN A 374 1.06 -17.63 -18.87
CA ASN A 374 0.19 -17.05 -17.85
C ASN A 374 -0.36 -15.70 -18.28
N VAL A 375 -1.56 -15.36 -17.83
CA VAL A 375 -2.19 -14.08 -18.15
C VAL A 375 -1.49 -12.94 -17.39
N ARG A 376 -1.10 -11.90 -18.11
CA ARG A 376 -0.44 -10.72 -17.52
C ARG A 376 -1.47 -9.81 -16.86
N VAL A 377 -1.78 -10.07 -15.60
CA VAL A 377 -2.82 -9.36 -14.83
C VAL A 377 -2.74 -7.83 -14.95
N PRO A 378 -1.58 -7.15 -14.76
CA PRO A 378 -1.53 -5.69 -14.90
C PRO A 378 -1.87 -5.20 -16.31
N LEU A 379 -1.56 -6.00 -17.34
CA LEU A 379 -1.93 -5.65 -18.72
C LEU A 379 -3.44 -5.78 -18.94
N VAL A 380 -4.08 -6.83 -18.40
CA VAL A 380 -5.54 -6.99 -18.47
C VAL A 380 -6.24 -5.84 -17.76
N ASN A 381 -5.78 -5.48 -16.56
CA ASN A 381 -6.32 -4.35 -15.79
C ASN A 381 -6.20 -3.03 -16.58
N ALA A 382 -5.02 -2.77 -17.16
CA ALA A 382 -4.77 -1.59 -17.97
C ALA A 382 -5.66 -1.55 -19.22
N LEU A 383 -5.76 -2.68 -19.95
CA LEU A 383 -6.61 -2.80 -21.14
C LEU A 383 -8.07 -2.51 -20.79
N VAL A 384 -8.61 -3.15 -19.75
CA VAL A 384 -10.02 -2.97 -19.36
C VAL A 384 -10.32 -1.52 -19.03
N LEU A 385 -9.48 -0.86 -18.23
CA LEU A 385 -9.68 0.53 -17.86
C LEU A 385 -9.49 1.48 -19.05
N HIS A 386 -8.50 1.23 -19.92
CA HIS A 386 -8.28 2.04 -21.13
C HIS A 386 -9.43 1.94 -22.13
N VAL A 387 -9.95 0.74 -22.37
CA VAL A 387 -11.10 0.52 -23.26
C VAL A 387 -12.35 1.20 -22.70
N GLY A 388 -12.62 1.04 -21.39
CA GLY A 388 -13.79 1.66 -20.76
C GLY A 388 -13.72 3.18 -20.72
N THR A 389 -12.56 3.77 -20.42
CA THR A 389 -12.38 5.23 -20.42
C THR A 389 -12.57 5.83 -21.82
N ASN A 390 -12.06 5.18 -22.87
CA ASN A 390 -12.33 5.59 -24.26
C ASN A 390 -13.81 5.48 -24.62
N ALA A 391 -14.48 4.41 -24.19
CA ALA A 391 -15.91 4.22 -24.45
C ALA A 391 -16.77 5.31 -23.79
N ILE A 392 -16.48 5.64 -22.53
CA ILE A 392 -17.18 6.70 -21.79
C ILE A 392 -16.98 8.05 -22.49
N ALA A 393 -15.74 8.38 -22.87
CA ALA A 393 -15.45 9.63 -23.59
C ALA A 393 -16.20 9.70 -24.93
N ALA A 394 -16.25 8.59 -25.68
CA ALA A 394 -17.01 8.52 -26.93
C ALA A 394 -18.52 8.74 -26.71
N LEU A 395 -19.11 8.09 -25.70
CA LEU A 395 -20.52 8.24 -25.35
C LEU A 395 -20.87 9.67 -24.91
N GLN A 396 -20.00 10.34 -24.17
CA GLN A 396 -20.21 11.72 -23.72
C GLN A 396 -20.06 12.76 -24.85
N SER A 397 -19.31 12.43 -25.91
CA SER A 397 -19.08 13.33 -27.05
C SER A 397 -20.20 13.30 -28.11
N GLN A 398 -21.06 12.27 -28.09
CA GLN A 398 -22.13 12.09 -29.06
C GLN A 398 -23.33 13.02 -28.74
N PRO A 399 -24.00 13.61 -29.76
CA PRO A 399 -25.25 14.33 -29.56
C PRO A 399 -26.30 13.43 -28.89
N ALA A 400 -27.14 13.97 -28.00
CA ALA A 400 -28.16 13.20 -27.27
C ALA A 400 -29.11 12.39 -28.18
N SER A 401 -29.29 12.79 -29.43
CA SER A 401 -30.07 12.09 -30.45
C SER A 401 -29.38 10.85 -31.06
N GLN A 402 -28.05 10.74 -30.94
CA GLN A 402 -27.23 9.59 -31.39
C GLN A 402 -26.65 8.78 -30.22
N ALA A 403 -26.78 9.25 -28.98
CA ALA A 403 -26.43 8.50 -27.77
C ALA A 403 -27.16 7.14 -27.63
N ALA A 404 -28.19 6.91 -28.45
CA ALA A 404 -28.87 5.63 -28.61
C ALA A 404 -28.07 4.58 -29.41
N ALA A 405 -26.96 4.93 -30.06
CA ALA A 405 -25.90 3.98 -30.41
C ALA A 405 -25.27 3.51 -29.09
N GLY A 406 -26.01 2.67 -28.38
CA GLY A 406 -25.79 2.36 -26.98
C GLY A 406 -24.49 1.60 -26.74
N LEU A 407 -24.35 1.12 -25.51
CA LEU A 407 -23.27 0.22 -25.09
C LEU A 407 -23.05 -0.95 -26.08
N ALA A 408 -24.14 -1.45 -26.67
CA ALA A 408 -24.16 -2.56 -27.62
C ALA A 408 -23.58 -2.20 -29.00
N HIS A 409 -22.94 -3.16 -29.66
CA HIS A 409 -22.38 -3.03 -31.02
C HIS A 409 -21.33 -1.93 -31.23
N SER A 410 -20.64 -1.53 -30.14
CA SER A 410 -19.54 -0.57 -30.16
C SER A 410 -18.17 -1.29 -30.20
N ALA A 411 -17.13 -0.65 -30.76
CA ALA A 411 -15.78 -1.22 -30.78
C ALA A 411 -15.23 -1.59 -29.39
N PRO A 412 -15.45 -0.78 -28.32
CA PRO A 412 -15.13 -1.20 -26.94
C PRO A 412 -15.85 -2.48 -26.50
N MET A 413 -17.13 -2.62 -26.84
CA MET A 413 -17.90 -3.81 -26.47
C MET A 413 -17.46 -5.03 -27.28
N ASP A 414 -17.06 -4.88 -28.55
CA ASP A 414 -16.47 -5.97 -29.33
C ASP A 414 -15.21 -6.52 -28.64
N VAL A 415 -14.36 -5.65 -28.07
CA VAL A 415 -13.19 -6.06 -27.27
C VAL A 415 -13.62 -6.88 -26.05
N PHE A 416 -14.60 -6.38 -25.28
CA PHE A 416 -15.06 -7.08 -24.07
C PHE A 416 -15.76 -8.41 -24.36
N GLN A 417 -16.58 -8.48 -25.40
CA GLN A 417 -17.22 -9.73 -25.83
C GLN A 417 -16.20 -10.74 -26.34
N GLN A 418 -15.20 -10.30 -27.12
CA GLN A 418 -14.12 -11.16 -27.59
C GLN A 418 -13.36 -11.77 -26.41
N LEU A 419 -12.97 -10.96 -25.43
CA LEU A 419 -12.25 -11.45 -24.24
C LEU A 419 -13.12 -12.35 -23.36
N ALA A 420 -14.42 -12.03 -23.21
CA ALA A 420 -15.35 -12.89 -22.48
C ALA A 420 -15.55 -14.25 -23.16
N GLY A 421 -15.55 -14.32 -24.50
CA GLY A 421 -15.70 -15.57 -25.24
C GLY A 421 -14.42 -16.41 -25.27
N GLU A 422 -13.32 -15.82 -25.76
CA GLU A 422 -12.11 -16.53 -26.17
C GLU A 422 -11.10 -16.79 -25.06
N LEU A 423 -11.11 -16.03 -23.96
CA LEU A 423 -10.17 -16.29 -22.88
C LEU A 423 -10.46 -17.65 -22.21
N PRO A 424 -9.41 -18.41 -21.84
CA PRO A 424 -9.57 -19.59 -21.00
C PRO A 424 -10.17 -19.20 -19.64
N ALA A 425 -10.68 -20.17 -18.88
CA ALA A 425 -11.41 -19.92 -17.63
C ALA A 425 -10.64 -19.00 -16.66
N GLU A 426 -9.33 -19.20 -16.51
CA GLU A 426 -8.47 -18.36 -15.67
C GLU A 426 -8.35 -16.92 -16.21
N GLY A 427 -8.08 -16.77 -17.51
CA GLY A 427 -8.01 -15.45 -18.15
C GLY A 427 -9.33 -14.70 -18.08
N ARG A 428 -10.45 -15.39 -18.29
CA ARG A 428 -11.79 -14.82 -18.15
C ARG A 428 -12.06 -14.38 -16.72
N TYR A 429 -11.66 -15.17 -15.72
CA TYR A 429 -11.77 -14.80 -14.32
C TYR A 429 -10.98 -13.52 -13.99
N LEU A 430 -9.76 -13.37 -14.51
CA LEU A 430 -8.93 -12.17 -14.32
C LEU A 430 -9.51 -10.95 -15.04
N PHE A 431 -10.01 -11.13 -16.27
CA PHE A 431 -10.70 -10.10 -17.04
C PHE A 431 -11.96 -9.58 -16.32
N LEU A 432 -12.82 -10.48 -15.84
CA LEU A 432 -14.02 -10.10 -15.10
C LEU A 432 -13.66 -9.43 -13.77
N ASN A 433 -12.58 -9.87 -13.12
CA ASN A 433 -12.04 -9.21 -11.93
C ASN A 433 -11.57 -7.77 -12.23
N ALA A 434 -10.96 -7.53 -13.40
CA ALA A 434 -10.53 -6.20 -13.83
C ALA A 434 -11.72 -5.25 -14.03
N ILE A 435 -12.83 -5.76 -14.59
CA ILE A 435 -14.10 -5.01 -14.69
C ILE A 435 -14.68 -4.75 -13.29
N ALA A 436 -14.78 -5.79 -12.45
CA ALA A 436 -15.35 -5.69 -11.12
C ALA A 436 -14.56 -4.74 -10.19
N ASN A 437 -13.27 -4.50 -10.44
CA ASN A 437 -12.49 -3.48 -9.73
C ASN A 437 -12.99 -2.05 -9.94
N GLN A 438 -13.74 -1.81 -11.01
CA GLN A 438 -14.26 -0.49 -11.32
C GLN A 438 -15.62 -0.23 -10.66
N LEU A 439 -16.26 -1.26 -10.09
CA LEU A 439 -17.54 -1.17 -9.40
C LEU A 439 -17.40 -0.58 -7.99
N ARG A 440 -17.09 0.70 -7.89
CA ARG A 440 -16.77 1.40 -6.62
C ARG A 440 -17.91 2.33 -6.18
N TYR A 441 -17.62 3.55 -5.75
CA TYR A 441 -18.65 4.56 -5.46
C TYR A 441 -19.32 5.10 -6.73
N PRO A 442 -20.45 5.84 -6.64
CA PRO A 442 -21.10 6.47 -7.80
C PRO A 442 -20.13 7.36 -8.60
N ASN A 443 -19.82 6.94 -9.82
CA ASN A 443 -19.04 7.67 -10.82
C ASN A 443 -19.29 7.04 -12.21
N ASN A 444 -18.84 7.69 -13.27
CA ASN A 444 -19.09 7.21 -14.64
C ASN A 444 -18.41 5.87 -14.98
N HIS A 445 -17.27 5.52 -14.36
CA HIS A 445 -16.65 4.20 -14.55
C HIS A 445 -17.51 3.13 -13.89
N THR A 446 -17.92 3.33 -12.63
CA THR A 446 -18.78 2.40 -11.89
C THR A 446 -20.06 2.12 -12.69
N HIS A 447 -20.72 3.15 -13.20
CA HIS A 447 -21.92 3.01 -14.01
C HIS A 447 -21.65 2.25 -15.31
N TYR A 448 -20.66 2.68 -16.09
CA TYR A 448 -20.31 2.04 -17.35
C TYR A 448 -19.97 0.56 -17.19
N PHE A 449 -19.09 0.22 -16.24
CA PHE A 449 -18.65 -1.16 -16.02
C PHE A 449 -19.73 -2.04 -15.38
N SER A 450 -20.67 -1.45 -14.63
CA SER A 450 -21.89 -2.15 -14.18
C SER A 450 -22.71 -2.57 -15.39
N CYS A 451 -22.98 -1.64 -16.32
CA CYS A 451 -23.70 -1.95 -17.56
C CYS A 451 -22.95 -2.96 -18.44
N VAL A 452 -21.61 -2.89 -18.53
CA VAL A 452 -20.80 -3.88 -19.25
C VAL A 452 -21.00 -5.29 -18.70
N LEU A 453 -20.91 -5.49 -17.37
CA LEU A 453 -21.11 -6.82 -16.78
C LEU A 453 -22.50 -7.36 -17.01
N LEU A 454 -23.52 -6.52 -16.82
CA LEU A 454 -24.92 -6.90 -17.05
C LEU A 454 -25.19 -7.23 -18.52
N TYR A 455 -24.59 -6.48 -19.45
CA TYR A 455 -24.66 -6.76 -20.88
C TYR A 455 -23.96 -8.08 -21.24
N LEU A 456 -22.73 -8.29 -20.76
CA LEU A 456 -22.01 -9.56 -20.98
C LEU A 456 -22.77 -10.76 -20.40
N PHE A 457 -23.49 -10.59 -19.29
CA PHE A 457 -24.35 -11.62 -18.73
C PHE A 457 -25.55 -11.92 -19.64
N SER A 458 -26.22 -10.88 -20.14
CA SER A 458 -27.38 -10.98 -21.06
C SER A 458 -27.01 -11.65 -22.38
N GLU A 459 -25.91 -11.20 -23.00
CA GLU A 459 -25.50 -11.61 -24.36
C GLU A 459 -24.56 -12.82 -24.38
N ALA A 460 -24.26 -13.41 -23.23
CA ALA A 460 -23.42 -14.60 -23.17
C ALA A 460 -24.08 -15.77 -23.90
N GLY A 461 -23.44 -16.25 -24.96
CA GLY A 461 -23.85 -17.45 -25.69
C GLY A 461 -23.67 -18.77 -24.91
N THR A 462 -23.02 -18.73 -23.74
CA THR A 462 -22.83 -19.90 -22.87
C THR A 462 -23.03 -19.55 -21.40
N GLU A 463 -23.58 -20.48 -20.60
CA GLU A 463 -23.73 -20.28 -19.16
C GLU A 463 -22.39 -20.15 -18.43
N LYS A 464 -21.28 -20.62 -19.02
CA LYS A 464 -19.93 -20.51 -18.42
C LYS A 464 -19.53 -19.06 -18.13
N VAL A 465 -19.87 -18.13 -19.02
CA VAL A 465 -19.59 -16.69 -18.82
C VAL A 465 -20.49 -16.13 -17.73
N GLN A 466 -21.78 -16.50 -17.74
CA GLN A 466 -22.77 -16.08 -16.73
C GLN A 466 -22.38 -16.57 -15.32
N GLU A 467 -21.95 -17.82 -15.20
CA GLU A 467 -21.47 -18.42 -13.97
C GLU A 467 -20.22 -17.70 -13.46
N GLN A 468 -19.23 -17.41 -14.31
CA GLN A 468 -18.02 -16.71 -13.90
C GLN A 468 -18.26 -15.25 -13.52
N ILE A 469 -19.16 -14.53 -14.20
CA ILE A 469 -19.61 -13.18 -13.77
C ILE A 469 -20.19 -13.28 -12.37
N THR A 470 -21.10 -14.24 -12.16
CA THR A 470 -21.76 -14.45 -10.87
C THR A 470 -20.76 -14.78 -9.77
N ARG A 471 -19.81 -15.68 -10.04
CA ARG A 471 -18.73 -16.04 -9.10
C ARG A 471 -17.91 -14.83 -8.68
N VAL A 472 -17.49 -13.98 -9.62
CA VAL A 472 -16.69 -12.77 -9.33
C VAL A 472 -17.47 -11.78 -8.47
N LEU A 473 -18.78 -11.62 -8.68
CA LEU A 473 -19.62 -10.75 -7.87
C LEU A 473 -19.81 -11.33 -6.45
N VAL A 474 -20.16 -12.63 -6.35
CA VAL A 474 -20.48 -13.27 -5.08
C VAL A 474 -19.26 -13.48 -4.20
N GLU A 475 -18.11 -13.89 -4.74
CA GLU A 475 -16.89 -14.07 -3.92
C GLU A 475 -16.49 -12.77 -3.20
N ARG A 476 -16.83 -11.61 -3.79
CA ARG A 476 -16.62 -10.27 -3.19
C ARG A 476 -17.68 -9.85 -2.18
N LEU A 477 -18.84 -10.52 -2.14
CA LEU A 477 -19.95 -10.22 -1.23
C LEU A 477 -20.01 -11.17 -0.02
N ILE A 478 -19.47 -12.38 -0.14
CA ILE A 478 -19.46 -13.38 0.95
C ILE A 478 -18.43 -13.09 2.05
N VAL A 479 -17.48 -12.18 1.79
CA VAL A 479 -16.49 -11.74 2.78
C VAL A 479 -17.05 -10.70 3.73
N HIS A 480 -16.30 -10.42 4.81
CA HIS A 480 -16.65 -9.38 5.76
C HIS A 480 -16.74 -8.00 5.10
N ARG A 481 -17.62 -7.15 5.63
CA ARG A 481 -17.70 -5.74 5.26
C ARG A 481 -16.33 -5.05 5.41
N PRO A 482 -16.04 -4.00 4.62
CA PRO A 482 -16.94 -3.30 3.71
C PRO A 482 -17.12 -3.98 2.34
N HIS A 483 -18.19 -3.61 1.64
CA HIS A 483 -18.47 -4.00 0.26
C HIS A 483 -18.55 -2.75 -0.63
N PRO A 484 -17.94 -2.74 -1.84
CA PRO A 484 -18.06 -1.61 -2.75
C PRO A 484 -19.51 -1.34 -3.16
N TRP A 485 -19.90 -0.07 -3.23
CA TRP A 485 -21.29 0.33 -3.54
C TRP A 485 -21.77 -0.19 -4.89
N GLY A 486 -20.97 0.01 -5.95
CA GLY A 486 -21.29 -0.40 -7.31
C GLY A 486 -21.33 -1.91 -7.49
N LEU A 487 -20.58 -2.65 -6.67
CA LEU A 487 -20.64 -4.11 -6.63
C LEU A 487 -22.03 -4.56 -6.15
N LEU A 488 -22.51 -3.99 -5.05
CA LEU A 488 -23.85 -4.25 -4.52
C LEU A 488 -24.93 -3.87 -5.54
N ILE A 489 -24.85 -2.67 -6.13
CA ILE A 489 -25.82 -2.22 -7.14
C ILE A 489 -25.89 -3.18 -8.32
N THR A 490 -24.73 -3.58 -8.87
CA THR A 490 -24.66 -4.49 -10.01
C THR A 490 -25.25 -5.86 -9.67
N PHE A 491 -24.94 -6.39 -8.50
CA PHE A 491 -25.46 -7.69 -8.07
C PHE A 491 -26.97 -7.64 -7.78
N ILE A 492 -27.46 -6.60 -7.12
CA ILE A 492 -28.89 -6.39 -6.85
C ILE A 492 -29.67 -6.31 -8.17
N GLU A 493 -29.17 -5.54 -9.14
CA GLU A 493 -29.78 -5.43 -10.46
C GLU A 493 -29.84 -6.78 -11.18
N LEU A 494 -28.73 -7.55 -11.15
CA LEU A 494 -28.64 -8.87 -11.76
C LEU A 494 -29.69 -9.86 -11.22
N ILE A 495 -29.92 -9.87 -9.90
CA ILE A 495 -30.82 -10.84 -9.26
C ILE A 495 -32.28 -10.38 -9.19
N LYS A 496 -32.56 -9.07 -9.26
CA LYS A 496 -33.93 -8.52 -9.17
C LYS A 496 -34.57 -8.29 -10.53
N ASN A 497 -33.80 -7.87 -11.54
CA ASN A 497 -34.37 -7.55 -12.84
C ASN A 497 -34.71 -8.84 -13.61
N PRO A 498 -35.99 -9.09 -13.93
CA PRO A 498 -36.42 -10.32 -14.59
C PRO A 498 -35.79 -10.50 -15.98
N ARG A 499 -35.27 -9.42 -16.60
CA ARG A 499 -34.57 -9.47 -17.89
C ARG A 499 -33.41 -10.47 -17.90
N TYR A 500 -32.67 -10.59 -16.79
CA TYR A 500 -31.50 -11.47 -16.72
C TYR A 500 -31.86 -12.93 -16.44
N ASN A 501 -33.10 -13.19 -15.99
CA ASN A 501 -33.59 -14.52 -15.67
C ASN A 501 -32.61 -15.33 -14.79
N PHE A 502 -32.02 -14.66 -13.79
CA PHE A 502 -30.89 -15.18 -13.01
C PHE A 502 -31.23 -16.49 -12.28
N TRP A 503 -32.37 -16.52 -11.58
CA TRP A 503 -32.79 -17.64 -10.73
C TRP A 503 -33.23 -18.90 -11.50
N SER A 504 -33.31 -18.81 -12.84
CA SER A 504 -33.60 -19.97 -13.69
C SER A 504 -32.32 -20.60 -14.26
N LYS A 505 -31.13 -20.02 -14.04
CA LYS A 505 -29.88 -20.52 -14.60
C LYS A 505 -29.43 -21.78 -13.88
N GLY A 506 -28.90 -22.76 -14.61
CA GLY A 506 -28.56 -24.08 -14.06
C GLY A 506 -27.54 -24.01 -12.91
N PHE A 507 -26.53 -23.15 -13.03
CA PHE A 507 -25.50 -22.96 -12.01
C PHE A 507 -26.02 -22.36 -10.69
N THR A 508 -27.22 -21.76 -10.65
CA THR A 508 -27.78 -21.21 -9.40
C THR A 508 -28.37 -22.28 -8.49
N ARG A 509 -28.64 -23.47 -9.03
CA ARG A 509 -29.28 -24.60 -8.34
C ARG A 509 -28.49 -25.89 -8.51
N CYS A 510 -27.21 -25.80 -8.86
CA CYS A 510 -26.37 -26.96 -9.13
C CYS A 510 -26.07 -27.78 -7.87
N ALA A 511 -26.12 -27.15 -6.69
CA ALA A 511 -26.00 -27.79 -5.39
C ALA A 511 -26.80 -27.01 -4.32
N PRO A 512 -27.38 -27.68 -3.31
CA PRO A 512 -28.11 -27.02 -2.23
C PRO A 512 -27.29 -25.97 -1.48
N GLU A 513 -25.98 -26.16 -1.33
CA GLU A 513 -25.08 -25.21 -0.68
C GLU A 513 -24.94 -23.91 -1.47
N ILE A 514 -24.90 -24.01 -2.81
CA ILE A 514 -24.80 -22.86 -3.72
C ILE A 514 -26.11 -22.08 -3.74
N GLU A 515 -27.25 -22.77 -3.76
CA GLU A 515 -28.57 -22.14 -3.66
C GLU A 515 -28.72 -21.37 -2.33
N ARG A 516 -28.37 -22.00 -1.20
CA ARG A 516 -28.35 -21.35 0.12
C ARG A 516 -27.39 -20.16 0.17
N LEU A 517 -26.23 -20.24 -0.50
CA LEU A 517 -25.28 -19.14 -0.60
C LEU A 517 -25.91 -17.93 -1.30
N PHE A 518 -26.53 -18.16 -2.46
CA PHE A 518 -27.22 -17.11 -3.21
C PHE A 518 -28.39 -16.53 -2.43
N GLU A 519 -29.21 -17.35 -1.77
CA GLU A 519 -30.29 -16.88 -0.90
C GLU A 519 -29.76 -16.07 0.29
N SER A 520 -28.63 -16.47 0.88
CA SER A 520 -28.00 -15.74 1.99
C SER A 520 -27.49 -14.37 1.55
N VAL A 521 -26.77 -14.31 0.42
CA VAL A 521 -26.26 -13.05 -0.15
C VAL A 521 -27.42 -12.18 -0.65
N ALA A 522 -28.44 -12.76 -1.28
CA ALA A 522 -29.64 -12.04 -1.68
C ALA A 522 -30.37 -11.48 -0.46
N ARG A 523 -30.56 -12.26 0.61
CA ARG A 523 -31.15 -11.76 1.87
C ARG A 523 -30.31 -10.66 2.51
N SER A 524 -28.99 -10.80 2.58
CA SER A 524 -28.12 -9.73 3.11
C SER A 524 -28.17 -8.47 2.25
N CYS A 525 -28.47 -8.63 0.95
CA CYS A 525 -28.68 -7.56 0.00
C CYS A 525 -30.15 -7.12 -0.17
N MET A 526 -31.10 -7.71 0.55
CA MET A 526 -32.54 -7.44 0.42
C MET A 526 -33.22 -7.12 1.76
N ALA A 527 -32.58 -7.40 2.89
CA ALA A 527 -33.12 -7.14 4.21
C ALA A 527 -33.02 -5.65 4.57
N THR A 528 -34.15 -4.95 4.47
CA THR A 528 -34.43 -3.69 5.16
C THR A 528 -35.20 -3.96 6.46
N ASN A 529 -34.88 -3.20 7.51
CA ASN A 529 -35.62 -2.99 8.78
C ASN A 529 -35.30 -3.89 9.99
N THR A 530 -34.19 -3.59 10.67
CA THR A 530 -34.23 -3.44 12.15
C THR A 530 -33.28 -2.31 12.56
N THR A 531 -33.81 -1.37 13.35
CA THR A 531 -33.05 -0.31 14.05
C THR A 531 -31.80 -0.87 14.74
N PRO A 532 -30.67 -0.14 14.77
CA PRO A 532 -29.51 -0.58 15.53
C PRO A 532 -29.82 -0.46 17.03
N SER A 533 -30.17 -1.58 17.68
CA SER A 533 -30.04 -1.66 19.13
C SER A 533 -28.55 -1.66 19.44
N ALA A 534 -28.09 -0.65 20.16
CA ALA A 534 -26.75 -0.63 20.73
C ALA A 534 -26.59 -1.84 21.66
N THR A 535 -25.91 -2.89 21.21
CA THR A 535 -25.13 -3.84 22.04
C THR A 535 -24.45 -4.89 21.16
N THR A 536 -23.13 -4.99 21.32
CA THR A 536 -22.22 -6.10 20.95
C THR A 536 -21.67 -6.16 19.51
N PRO A 537 -20.36 -5.88 19.32
CA PRO A 537 -19.64 -6.24 18.09
C PRO A 537 -19.19 -7.70 18.17
N GLY A 538 -19.83 -8.59 17.42
CA GLY A 538 -19.39 -9.99 17.34
C GLY A 538 -20.49 -10.98 16.97
N ALA A 539 -21.06 -10.86 15.78
CA ALA A 539 -21.83 -11.95 15.19
C ALA A 539 -21.95 -11.76 13.67
N VAL A 540 -20.95 -12.23 12.92
CA VAL A 540 -21.12 -12.57 11.50
C VAL A 540 -20.32 -13.84 11.22
N LEU A 541 -21.07 -14.89 10.82
CA LEU A 541 -20.66 -16.15 10.22
C LEU A 541 -19.72 -17.02 11.07
N GLY A 542 -20.33 -17.94 11.80
CA GLY A 542 -19.66 -19.13 12.32
C GLY A 542 -19.09 -19.96 11.18
N LEU A 543 -17.78 -19.85 11.01
CA LEU A 543 -16.91 -21.01 10.82
C LEU A 543 -16.15 -21.11 12.12
N THR A 544 -16.59 -22.02 12.99
CA THR A 544 -15.84 -22.43 14.16
C THR A 544 -14.45 -22.89 13.70
N GLU A 545 -13.41 -22.30 14.29
CA GLU A 545 -12.07 -22.89 14.29
C GLU A 545 -12.19 -24.29 14.90
N ASP A 546 -12.15 -25.32 14.07
CA ASP A 546 -11.79 -26.70 14.42
C ASP A 546 -11.38 -27.44 13.14
N ASN A 547 -10.16 -27.12 12.70
CA ASN A 547 -9.11 -27.96 12.07
C ASN A 547 -8.14 -27.11 11.23
#